data_AF-G9N6J3-F1
#
_entry.id   AF-G9N6J3-F1
#
_cell.length_a   1.000
_cell.length_b   1.000
_cell.length_c   1.000
_cell.angle_alpha   90.00
_cell.angle_beta   90.00
_cell.angle_gamma   90.00
#
_symmetry.space_group_name_H-M   'P 1'
#
loop_
_entity.id
_entity.type
_entity.pdbx_description
1 polymer ?
#
loop_
_entity_poly.entity_id
_entity_poly.type
_entity_poly.pdbx_seq_one_letter_code
_entity_poly.pdbx_strand_id
1 'polypeptide(L)' 'IKDAAFRNRLAHEHDILCFEMEAAGVISTVDCLVIRGICDHCNAQKNDVWQEYAAATAAAYAKLLLGVVAKVEGT' A
#
# COMPACT_ATOMS: atom_id res chain seq x y z
N ILE A 1 -10.76 -6.68 4.52
CA ILE A 1 -12.09 -6.93 3.92
C ILE A 1 -12.08 -8.32 3.27
N LYS A 2 -13.16 -9.10 3.36
CA LYS A 2 -13.31 -10.44 2.73
C LYS A 2 -14.55 -10.52 1.84
N ASP A 3 -14.96 -9.38 1.29
CA ASP A 3 -16.18 -9.22 0.50
C ASP A 3 -15.88 -8.30 -0.69
N ALA A 4 -15.95 -8.87 -1.90
CA ALA A 4 -15.64 -8.15 -3.13
C ALA A 4 -16.69 -7.07 -3.46
N ALA A 5 -17.97 -7.31 -3.17
CA ALA A 5 -19.05 -6.36 -3.46
C ALA A 5 -18.92 -5.15 -2.55
N PHE A 6 -18.70 -5.39 -1.25
CA PHE A 6 -18.42 -4.32 -0.28
C PHE A 6 -17.16 -3.53 -0.64
N ARG A 7 -16.08 -4.22 -0.99
CA ARG A 7 -14.82 -3.61 -1.46
C ARG A 7 -15.03 -2.72 -2.68
N ASN A 8 -15.71 -3.23 -3.71
CA ASN A 8 -15.95 -2.49 -4.96
C ASN A 8 -16.79 -1.23 -4.72
N ARG A 9 -17.82 -1.33 -3.86
CA ARG A 9 -18.65 -0.19 -3.50
C ARG A 9 -17.83 0.91 -2.84
N LEU A 10 -17.03 0.58 -1.83
CA LEU A 10 -16.14 1.56 -1.18
C LEU A 10 -15.10 2.14 -2.15
N ALA A 11 -14.52 1.29 -3.00
CA ALA A 11 -13.55 1.72 -4.00
C ALA A 11 -14.14 2.77 -4.95
N HIS A 12 -15.37 2.56 -5.40
CA HIS A 12 -16.07 3.51 -6.27
C HIS A 12 -16.52 4.77 -5.52
N GLU A 13 -17.04 4.64 -4.28
CA GLU A 13 -17.55 5.77 -3.49
C GLU A 13 -16.44 6.75 -3.06
N HIS A 14 -15.22 6.26 -2.86
CA HIS A 14 -14.13 7.02 -2.26
C HIS A 14 -12.85 7.08 -3.10
N ASP A 15 -12.90 6.61 -4.35
CA ASP A 15 -11.74 6.52 -5.25
C ASP A 15 -10.55 5.77 -4.61
N ILE A 16 -10.85 4.68 -3.91
CA ILE A 16 -9.84 3.90 -3.16
C ILE A 16 -9.18 2.88 -4.08
N LEU A 17 -7.85 2.95 -4.14
CA LEU A 17 -7.02 2.01 -4.91
C LEU A 17 -6.60 0.77 -4.11
N CYS A 18 -6.48 0.87 -2.79
CA CYS A 18 -5.95 -0.18 -1.91
C CYS A 18 -6.56 -0.10 -0.51
N PHE A 19 -6.75 -1.25 0.13
CA PHE A 19 -7.26 -1.36 1.50
C PHE A 19 -6.21 -1.97 2.41
N GLU A 20 -6.08 -1.42 3.61
CA GLU A 20 -5.01 -1.74 4.56
C GLU A 20 -5.37 -1.32 6.00
N MET A 21 -4.47 -1.55 6.98
CA MET A 21 -4.75 -1.26 8.39
C MET A 21 -3.67 -0.46 9.15
N GLU A 22 -2.44 -0.38 8.63
CA GLU A 22 -1.26 0.12 9.32
C GLU A 22 -0.88 1.58 8.98
N ALA A 23 -0.99 2.01 7.72
CA ALA A 23 -0.50 3.32 7.27
C ALA A 23 -1.34 4.47 7.77
N ALA A 24 -2.67 4.28 7.92
CA ALA A 24 -3.55 5.29 8.47
C ALA A 24 -3.08 5.82 9.85
N GLY A 25 -2.42 4.98 10.67
CA GLY A 25 -1.87 5.38 11.96
C GLY A 25 -0.56 6.16 11.88
N VAL A 26 0.23 5.96 10.83
CA VAL A 26 1.55 6.57 10.66
C VAL A 26 1.47 7.92 9.97
N ILE A 27 0.66 8.02 8.92
CA ILE A 27 0.61 9.20 8.03
C ILE A 27 0.16 10.49 8.73
N SER A 28 -0.55 10.39 9.88
CA SER A 28 -0.98 11.53 10.68
C SER A 28 0.11 12.09 11.60
N THR A 29 1.24 11.38 11.75
CA THR A 29 2.27 11.68 12.74
C THR A 29 3.61 12.06 12.12
N VAL A 30 3.87 11.67 10.87
CA VAL A 30 5.16 11.89 10.19
C VAL A 30 4.95 12.23 8.73
N ASP A 31 5.76 13.17 8.22
CA ASP A 31 5.86 13.43 6.78
C ASP A 31 6.47 12.21 6.10
N CYS A 32 5.63 11.43 5.43
CA CYS A 32 6.05 10.19 4.81
C CYS A 32 5.29 9.91 3.51
N LEU A 33 5.90 9.06 2.69
CA LEU A 33 5.29 8.46 1.52
C LEU A 33 5.05 6.98 1.80
N VAL A 34 3.83 6.51 1.56
CA VAL A 34 3.47 5.11 1.75
C VAL A 34 3.67 4.34 0.44
N ILE A 35 4.45 3.25 0.50
CA ILE A 35 4.68 2.33 -0.62
C ILE A 35 4.15 0.96 -0.21
N ARG A 36 3.31 0.35 -1.06
CA ARG A 36 2.69 -0.95 -0.80
C ARG A 36 2.83 -1.91 -1.96
N GLY A 37 3.01 -3.18 -1.64
CA GLY A 37 2.80 -4.29 -2.55
C GLY A 37 1.38 -4.85 -2.34
N ILE A 38 0.79 -5.37 -3.41
CA ILE A 38 -0.54 -5.99 -3.35
C ILE A 38 -0.39 -7.49 -3.07
N CYS A 39 -0.91 -7.94 -1.92
CA CYS A 39 -0.87 -9.35 -1.52
C CYS A 39 -2.21 -10.09 -1.68
N ASP A 40 -3.33 -9.37 -1.81
CA ASP A 40 -4.64 -9.97 -2.05
C ASP A 40 -5.62 -9.00 -2.73
N HIS A 41 -6.79 -9.53 -3.10
CA HIS A 41 -7.86 -8.76 -3.75
C HIS A 41 -9.02 -8.39 -2.80
N CYS A 42 -8.83 -8.54 -1.49
CA CYS A 42 -9.83 -8.22 -0.46
C CYS A 42 -11.19 -8.92 -0.65
N ASN A 43 -11.17 -10.12 -1.23
CA ASN A 43 -12.34 -10.95 -1.49
C ASN A 43 -12.37 -12.17 -0.55
N ALA A 44 -13.36 -13.05 -0.73
CA ALA A 44 -13.52 -14.24 0.09
C ALA A 44 -12.32 -15.21 0.01
N GLN A 45 -11.55 -15.16 -1.07
CA GLN A 45 -10.40 -16.02 -1.33
C GLN A 45 -9.07 -15.43 -0.81
N LYS A 46 -9.10 -14.28 -0.09
CA LYS A 46 -7.88 -13.70 0.45
C LYS A 46 -7.14 -14.71 1.34
N ASN A 47 -5.82 -14.73 1.20
CA ASN A 47 -4.91 -15.55 1.99
C ASN A 47 -3.55 -14.85 2.08
N ASP A 48 -2.63 -15.41 2.84
CA ASP A 48 -1.38 -14.74 3.19
C ASP A 48 -0.19 -15.18 2.31
N VAL A 49 -0.43 -16.00 1.30
CA VAL A 49 0.63 -16.62 0.46
C VAL A 49 1.49 -15.58 -0.26
N TRP A 50 0.90 -14.45 -0.65
CA TRP A 50 1.58 -13.41 -1.41
C TRP A 50 2.17 -12.28 -0.55
N GLN A 51 2.05 -12.34 0.78
CA GLN A 51 2.52 -11.26 1.64
C GLN A 51 4.03 -11.05 1.52
N GLU A 52 4.82 -12.13 1.51
CA GLU A 52 6.28 -12.05 1.39
C GLU A 52 6.71 -11.45 0.05
N TYR A 53 6.08 -11.88 -1.05
CA TYR A 53 6.37 -11.34 -2.38
C TYR A 53 5.95 -9.87 -2.51
N ALA A 54 4.78 -9.51 -1.99
CA ALA A 54 4.30 -8.14 -1.98
C ALA A 54 5.23 -7.22 -1.17
N ALA A 55 5.69 -7.67 0.00
CA ALA A 55 6.65 -6.94 0.83
C ALA A 55 7.99 -6.75 0.11
N ALA A 56 8.53 -7.82 -0.50
CA ALA A 56 9.77 -7.75 -1.27
C ALA A 56 9.66 -6.79 -2.46
N THR A 57 8.53 -6.80 -3.16
CA THR A 57 8.25 -5.90 -4.29
C THR A 57 8.17 -4.43 -3.84
N ALA A 58 7.47 -4.16 -2.75
CA ALA A 58 7.37 -2.81 -2.17
C ALA A 58 8.76 -2.28 -1.75
N ALA A 59 9.56 -3.12 -1.09
CA ALA A 59 10.92 -2.77 -0.66
C ALA A 59 11.85 -2.52 -1.86
N ALA A 60 11.77 -3.35 -2.91
CA ALA A 60 12.55 -3.17 -4.13
C ALA A 60 12.19 -1.85 -4.83
N TYR A 61 10.89 -1.52 -4.93
CA TYR A 61 10.45 -0.25 -5.48
C TYR A 61 10.90 0.93 -4.63
N ALA A 62 10.77 0.86 -3.31
CA ALA A 62 11.24 1.91 -2.41
C ALA A 62 12.75 2.17 -2.57
N LYS A 63 13.56 1.11 -2.67
CA LYS A 63 15.00 1.23 -2.94
C LYS A 63 15.29 1.93 -4.27
N LEU A 64 14.56 1.56 -5.32
CA LEU A 64 14.71 2.19 -6.64
C LEU A 64 14.32 3.68 -6.58
N LEU A 65 13.18 3.99 -5.94
CA LEU A 65 12.70 5.35 -5.78
C LEU A 65 13.75 6.22 -5.08
N LEU A 66 14.32 5.74 -3.97
CA LEU A 66 15.39 6.43 -3.24
C LEU A 66 16.65 6.67 -4.10
N GLY A 67 16.89 5.84 -5.12
CA GLY A 67 18.00 6.01 -6.05
C GLY A 67 17.76 7.07 -7.14
N VAL A 68 16.51 7.46 -7.39
CA VAL A 68 16.16 8.43 -8.45
C VAL A 68 15.64 9.76 -7.92
N VAL A 69 15.13 9.80 -6.69
CA VAL A 69 14.75 11.06 -6.06
C VAL A 69 16.02 11.84 -5.74
N ALA A 70 16.12 13.06 -6.26
CA ALA A 70 17.22 13.95 -5.95
C ALA A 70 17.23 14.19 -4.45
N LYS A 71 18.41 14.13 -3.85
CA LYS A 71 18.59 14.59 -2.48
C LYS A 71 18.31 16.10 -2.50
N VAL A 72 17.23 16.52 -1.87
CA VAL A 72 17.05 17.94 -1.58
C VAL A 72 18.13 18.27 -0.55
N GLU A 73 19.16 19.00 -0.97
CA GLU A 73 20.06 19.64 -0.02
C GLU A 73 19.23 20.66 0.75
N GLY A 74 18.95 20.36 2.02
CA GLY A 74 18.16 21.24 2.87
C GLY A 74 18.93 22.52 3.19
N THR A 75 18.24 23.65 3.00
CA THR A 75 18.37 24.90 3.78
C THR A 75 18.27 24.66 5.28
#